data_AF-A0A398ASN8-F1
#
_entry.id   AF-A0A398ASN8-F1
#
_cell.length_a   1.000
_cell.length_b   1.000
_cell.length_c   1.000
_cell.angle_alpha   90.00
_cell.angle_beta   90.00
_cell.angle_gamma   90.00
#
_symmetry.space_group_name_H-M   'P 1'
#
loop_
_entity.id
_entity.type
_entity.pdbx_description
1 polymer ?
#
loop_
_entity_poly.entity_id
_entity_poly.type
_entity_poly.pdbx_seq_one_letter_code
_entity_poly.pdbx_strand_id
1 'polypeptide(L)'
;METISGLVYKHFGKEIIAKELNVDQDHPDVLRLFLAVYKSFMEAIDAVDNGINRYDTDQPPRYVNNTHLSSRVGRLNLDWIDPDQSQEKENEAFKLAMALAGKEFLQSLRFHARSWLPARSIVMQCLEERFKTDPSGEIMELKNFCP
;
A
#
# COMPACT_ATOMS: atom_id res chain seq x y z
N MET A 1 0.62 15.57 10.97
CA MET A 1 0.55 14.56 12.05
C MET A 1 1.00 13.28 11.39
N GLU A 2 2.22 12.83 11.62
CA GLU A 2 2.78 11.63 10.96
C GLU A 2 3.08 10.61 12.08
N THR A 3 2.49 9.41 12.00
CA THR A 3 2.70 8.33 12.97
C THR A 3 4.02 7.62 12.74
N ILE A 4 4.37 6.64 13.58
CA ILE A 4 5.54 5.79 13.38
C ILE A 4 5.46 5.09 12.00
N SER A 5 4.29 4.59 11.58
CA SER A 5 4.14 3.90 10.29
C SER A 5 4.26 4.87 9.10
N GLY A 6 3.59 6.03 9.16
CA GLY A 6 3.68 7.09 8.16
C GLY A 6 5.09 7.68 8.03
N LEU A 7 5.76 7.94 9.16
CA LEU A 7 7.14 8.44 9.21
C LEU A 7 8.15 7.42 8.67
N VAL A 8 8.05 6.16 9.10
CA VAL A 8 8.92 5.09 8.59
C VAL A 8 8.78 5.00 7.07
N TYR A 9 7.56 5.04 6.54
CA TYR A 9 7.36 5.04 5.10
C TYR A 9 7.91 6.29 4.41
N LYS A 10 7.69 7.48 4.99
CA LYS A 10 8.23 8.74 4.46
C LYS A 10 9.76 8.72 4.34
N HIS A 11 10.45 8.12 5.32
CA HIS A 11 11.91 8.09 5.35
C HIS A 11 12.50 6.94 4.52
N PHE A 12 11.94 5.73 4.60
CA PHE A 12 12.54 4.53 3.99
C PHE A 12 11.79 4.02 2.76
N GLY A 13 10.58 4.51 2.50
CA GLY A 13 9.71 4.00 1.43
C GLY A 13 10.34 4.14 0.05
N LYS A 14 10.95 5.29 -0.27
CA LYS A 14 11.65 5.49 -1.55
C LYS A 14 12.84 4.55 -1.71
N GLU A 15 13.63 4.36 -0.66
CA GLU A 15 14.76 3.43 -0.67
C GLU A 15 14.32 1.99 -0.94
N ILE A 16 13.28 1.54 -0.26
CA ILE A 16 12.72 0.18 -0.43
C ILE A 16 12.19 -0.01 -1.86
N ILE A 17 11.49 0.98 -2.39
CA ILE A 17 10.94 0.95 -3.76
C ILE A 17 12.06 0.91 -4.80
N ALA A 18 13.07 1.77 -4.65
CA ALA A 18 14.23 1.82 -5.54
C ALA A 18 14.96 0.46 -5.56
N LYS A 19 15.15 -0.16 -4.39
CA LYS A 19 15.72 -1.51 -4.27
C LYS A 19 14.88 -2.58 -4.95
N GLU A 20 13.56 -2.56 -4.79
CA GLU A 20 12.67 -3.55 -5.44
C GLU A 20 12.60 -3.36 -6.96
N LEU A 21 12.74 -2.13 -7.47
CA LEU A 21 12.82 -1.81 -8.89
C LEU A 21 14.22 -2.01 -9.50
N ASN A 22 15.26 -2.12 -8.68
CA ASN A 22 16.67 -2.12 -9.10
C ASN A 22 17.05 -0.85 -9.91
N VAL A 23 16.68 0.32 -9.38
CA VAL A 23 16.98 1.66 -9.95
C VAL A 23 17.42 2.62 -8.84
N ASP A 24 17.91 3.81 -9.21
CA ASP A 24 18.24 4.87 -8.25
C ASP A 24 16.99 5.47 -7.60
N GLN A 25 17.13 6.02 -6.38
CA GLN A 25 16.01 6.63 -5.64
C GLN A 25 15.39 7.84 -6.37
N ASP A 26 16.16 8.51 -7.22
CA ASP A 26 15.72 9.67 -8.01
C ASP A 26 15.01 9.27 -9.32
N HIS A 27 14.93 7.97 -9.63
CA HIS A 27 14.21 7.50 -10.80
C HIS A 27 12.72 7.92 -10.71
N PRO A 28 12.13 8.48 -11.78
CA PRO A 28 10.81 9.09 -11.69
C PRO A 28 9.70 8.10 -11.32
N ASP A 29 9.88 6.81 -11.63
CA ASP A 29 8.95 5.76 -11.21
C ASP A 29 8.99 5.46 -9.72
N VAL A 30 10.11 5.72 -9.03
CA VAL A 30 10.17 5.58 -7.56
C VAL A 30 9.20 6.53 -6.91
N LEU A 31 9.18 7.82 -7.32
CA LEU A 31 8.21 8.78 -6.79
C LEU A 31 6.77 8.39 -7.14
N ARG A 32 6.51 7.90 -8.36
CA ARG A 32 5.16 7.47 -8.77
C ARG A 32 4.66 6.30 -7.92
N LEU A 33 5.48 5.28 -7.74
CA LEU A 33 5.14 4.13 -6.91
C LEU A 33 5.05 4.52 -5.44
N PHE A 34 5.90 5.43 -4.96
CA PHE A 34 5.83 5.95 -3.61
C PHE A 34 4.46 6.56 -3.30
N LEU A 35 3.96 7.42 -4.19
CA LEU A 35 2.63 8.01 -4.04
C LEU A 35 1.51 6.97 -4.19
N ALA A 36 1.63 6.05 -5.15
CA ALA A 36 0.61 5.03 -5.39
C ALA A 36 0.50 4.02 -4.23
N VAL A 37 1.62 3.55 -3.68
CA VAL A 37 1.67 2.66 -2.53
C VAL A 37 1.23 3.37 -1.26
N TYR A 38 1.55 4.67 -1.10
CA TYR A 38 1.00 5.43 0.01
C TYR A 38 -0.53 5.41 -0.04
N LYS A 39 -1.11 5.84 -1.16
CA LYS A 39 -2.57 5.94 -1.33
C LYS A 39 -3.29 4.59 -1.21
N SER A 40 -2.72 3.52 -1.76
CA SER A 40 -3.38 2.21 -1.83
C SER A 40 -3.18 1.34 -0.60
N PHE A 41 -2.14 1.60 0.20
CA PHE A 41 -1.74 0.72 1.30
C PHE A 41 -1.45 1.48 2.59
N MET A 42 -0.56 2.47 2.57
CA MET A 42 -0.12 3.14 3.80
C MET A 42 -1.16 4.08 4.40
N GLU A 43 -1.95 4.77 3.58
CA GLU A 43 -2.93 5.78 4.04
C GLU A 43 -3.91 5.20 5.07
N ALA A 44 -4.44 4.00 4.79
CA ALA A 44 -5.36 3.33 5.71
C ALA A 44 -4.68 2.92 7.02
N ILE A 45 -3.40 2.53 6.99
CA ILE A 45 -2.63 2.14 8.17
C ILE A 45 -2.36 3.38 9.03
N ASP A 46 -1.86 4.46 8.42
CA ASP A 46 -1.56 5.73 9.11
C ASP A 46 -2.83 6.36 9.69
N ALA A 47 -3.97 6.30 8.98
CA ALA A 47 -5.26 6.76 9.50
C ALA A 47 -5.72 5.96 10.73
N VAL A 48 -5.62 4.63 10.68
CA VAL A 48 -5.96 3.76 11.83
C VAL A 48 -5.06 4.05 13.03
N ASP A 49 -3.75 4.19 12.80
CA ASP A 49 -2.77 4.50 13.85
C ASP A 49 -3.03 5.87 14.51
N ASN A 50 -3.59 6.83 13.76
CA ASN A 50 -4.00 8.15 14.28
C ASN A 50 -5.43 8.19 14.85
N GLY A 51 -6.18 7.09 14.81
CA GLY A 51 -7.58 7.07 15.23
C GLY A 51 -8.51 7.93 14.34
N ILE A 52 -8.15 8.11 13.07
CA ILE A 52 -8.93 8.89 12.12
C ILE A 52 -10.10 8.04 11.59
N ASN A 53 -11.31 8.57 11.69
CA ASN A 53 -12.50 7.95 11.13
C ASN A 53 -12.50 7.99 9.60
N ARG A 54 -12.99 6.93 8.97
CA ARG A 54 -13.10 6.82 7.51
C ARG A 54 -14.07 7.85 6.91
N TYR A 55 -15.06 8.26 7.68
CA TYR A 55 -16.09 9.20 7.28
C TYR A 55 -16.21 10.30 8.33
N ASP A 56 -16.53 11.50 7.88
CA ASP A 56 -16.80 12.65 8.74
C ASP A 56 -18.22 12.52 9.32
N THR A 57 -18.35 11.77 10.40
CA THR A 57 -19.62 11.49 11.08
C THR A 57 -19.43 11.10 12.53
N ASP A 58 -20.36 11.51 13.39
CA ASP A 58 -20.42 11.12 14.80
C ASP A 58 -21.21 9.82 15.03
N GLN A 59 -21.77 9.22 13.98
CA GLN A 59 -22.53 7.96 14.12
C GLN A 59 -21.58 6.77 14.35
N PRO A 60 -21.93 5.85 15.26
CA PRO A 60 -21.15 4.63 15.44
C PRO A 60 -21.20 3.75 14.17
N PRO A 61 -20.13 2.98 13.88
CA PRO A 61 -20.11 2.12 12.71
C PRO A 61 -21.17 1.02 12.84
N ARG A 62 -21.87 0.72 11.75
CA ARG A 62 -22.88 -0.36 11.71
C ARG A 62 -22.29 -1.75 11.91
N TYR A 63 -20.99 -1.90 11.67
CA TYR A 63 -20.24 -3.13 11.90
C TYR A 63 -18.76 -2.81 12.13
N VAL A 64 -18.05 -3.70 12.83
CA VAL A 64 -16.60 -3.63 13.02
C VAL A 64 -15.93 -4.59 12.05
N ASN A 65 -14.90 -4.13 11.33
CA ASN A 65 -14.10 -4.97 10.45
C ASN A 65 -12.70 -5.18 11.05
N ASN A 66 -12.38 -6.42 11.43
CA ASN A 66 -11.08 -6.81 12.00
C ASN A 66 -10.20 -7.61 11.02
N THR A 67 -10.43 -7.48 9.71
CA THR A 67 -9.65 -8.17 8.67
C THR A 67 -8.46 -7.35 8.17
N HIS A 68 -8.30 -6.10 8.62
CA HIS A 68 -7.19 -5.24 8.22
C HIS A 68 -5.86 -5.64 8.85
N LEU A 69 -4.76 -5.12 8.30
CA LEU A 69 -3.40 -5.47 8.71
C LEU A 69 -3.16 -5.27 10.20
N SER A 70 -3.53 -4.12 10.78
CA SER A 70 -3.32 -3.86 12.21
C SER A 70 -4.01 -4.90 13.11
N SER A 71 -5.25 -5.33 12.79
CA SER A 71 -5.91 -6.40 13.53
C SER A 71 -5.22 -7.75 13.34
N ARG A 72 -4.70 -8.04 12.15
CA ARG A 72 -4.00 -9.30 11.85
C ARG A 72 -2.64 -9.38 12.56
N VAL A 73 -1.91 -8.27 12.61
CA VAL A 73 -0.69 -8.11 13.40
C VAL A 73 -1.00 -8.26 14.88
N GLY A 74 -2.06 -7.59 15.38
CA GLY A 74 -2.45 -7.68 16.79
C GLY A 74 -2.82 -9.11 17.24
N ARG A 75 -3.32 -9.96 16.34
CA ARG A 75 -3.59 -11.39 16.62
C ARG A 75 -2.33 -12.23 16.83
N LEU A 76 -1.15 -11.72 16.48
CA LEU A 76 0.11 -12.40 16.72
C LEU A 76 0.71 -12.06 18.09
N ASN A 77 0.16 -11.07 18.80
CA ASN A 77 0.57 -10.80 20.17
C ASN A 77 0.26 -12.01 21.07
N LEU A 78 1.07 -12.17 22.12
CA LEU A 78 0.83 -13.18 23.13
C LEU A 78 -0.53 -12.94 23.78
N ASP A 79 -1.28 -14.03 23.99
CA ASP A 79 -2.50 -13.97 24.76
C ASP A 79 -2.15 -13.69 26.23
N TRP A 80 -2.96 -12.90 26.93
CA TRP A 80 -2.74 -12.58 28.33
C TRP A 80 -2.89 -13.81 29.24
N ILE A 81 -3.57 -14.87 28.78
CA ILE A 81 -3.63 -16.17 29.48
C ILE A 81 -2.48 -17.11 29.14
N ASP A 82 -1.60 -16.74 28.21
CA ASP A 82 -0.49 -17.60 27.83
C ASP A 82 0.44 -17.79 29.04
N PRO A 83 0.69 -19.03 29.49
CA PRO A 83 1.54 -19.29 30.65
C PRO A 83 3.01 -18.88 30.42
N ASP A 84 3.42 -18.74 29.16
CA ASP A 84 4.74 -18.29 28.77
C ASP A 84 4.67 -16.87 28.19
N GLN A 85 5.03 -15.90 29.03
CA GLN A 85 5.16 -14.47 28.70
C GLN A 85 6.64 -14.07 28.56
N SER A 86 7.50 -15.00 28.13
CA SER A 86 8.94 -14.74 27.99
C SER A 86 9.23 -13.77 26.83
N GLN A 87 10.36 -13.05 26.95
CA GLN A 87 10.84 -12.16 25.88
C GLN A 87 11.19 -12.95 24.62
N GLU A 88 11.66 -14.19 24.77
CA GLU A 88 11.95 -15.08 23.66
C GLU A 88 10.69 -15.33 22.82
N LYS A 89 9.57 -15.66 23.47
CA LYS A 89 8.30 -15.91 22.79
C LYS A 89 7.68 -14.64 22.21
N GLU A 90 7.80 -13.51 22.90
CA GLU A 90 7.41 -12.20 22.37
C GLU A 90 8.20 -11.86 21.09
N ASN A 91 9.51 -12.12 21.08
CA ASN A 91 10.37 -11.91 19.92
C ASN A 91 10.01 -12.84 18.74
N GLU A 92 9.60 -14.07 19.01
CA GLU A 92 9.09 -14.98 17.97
C GLU A 92 7.78 -14.45 17.35
N ALA A 93 6.83 -14.03 18.17
CA ALA A 93 5.60 -13.37 17.75
C ALA A 93 5.88 -12.12 16.90
N PHE A 94 6.82 -11.28 17.35
CA PHE A 94 7.24 -10.08 16.63
C PHE A 94 7.80 -10.41 15.24
N LYS A 95 8.65 -11.44 15.11
CA LYS A 95 9.17 -11.88 13.79
C LYS A 95 8.05 -12.32 12.85
N LEU A 96 7.03 -13.01 13.37
CA LEU A 96 5.86 -13.39 12.57
C LEU A 96 5.08 -12.16 12.10
N ALA A 97 4.90 -11.16 12.97
CA ALA A 97 4.23 -9.91 12.64
C ALA A 97 5.00 -9.11 11.57
N MET A 98 6.33 -9.02 11.70
CA MET A 98 7.19 -8.40 10.68
C MET A 98 7.05 -9.10 9.32
N ALA A 99 7.09 -10.43 9.31
CA ALA A 99 6.97 -11.20 8.07
C ALA A 99 5.59 -11.00 7.41
N LEU A 100 4.52 -10.97 8.21
CA LEU A 100 3.16 -10.70 7.74
C LEU A 100 3.05 -9.31 7.10
N ALA A 101 3.42 -8.26 7.84
CA ALA A 101 3.32 -6.88 7.36
C ALA A 101 4.22 -6.62 6.15
N GLY A 102 5.46 -7.12 6.19
CA GLY A 102 6.41 -6.99 5.09
C GLY A 102 5.93 -7.69 3.81
N LYS A 103 5.32 -8.88 3.94
CA LYS A 103 4.76 -9.60 2.79
C LYS A 103 3.62 -8.81 2.13
N GLU A 104 2.69 -8.26 2.91
CA GLU A 104 1.56 -7.49 2.37
C GLU A 104 2.01 -6.19 1.71
N PHE A 105 2.97 -5.49 2.33
CA PHE A 105 3.58 -4.31 1.74
C PHE A 105 4.22 -4.63 0.38
N LEU A 106 5.06 -5.68 0.31
CA LEU A 106 5.73 -6.07 -0.93
C LEU A 106 4.75 -6.57 -2.00
N GLN A 107 3.65 -7.22 -1.61
CA GLN A 107 2.58 -7.59 -2.55
C GLN A 107 1.94 -6.34 -3.17
N SER A 108 1.60 -5.34 -2.36
CA SER A 108 1.07 -4.07 -2.86
C SER A 108 2.06 -3.36 -3.77
N LEU A 109 3.32 -3.23 -3.35
CA LEU A 109 4.37 -2.61 -4.15
C LEU A 109 4.58 -3.34 -5.49
N ARG A 110 4.72 -4.66 -5.47
CA ARG A 110 4.95 -5.46 -6.68
C ARG A 110 3.77 -5.42 -7.63
N PHE A 111 2.54 -5.40 -7.12
CA PHE A 111 1.36 -5.18 -7.95
C PHE A 111 1.46 -3.84 -8.69
N HIS A 112 1.78 -2.75 -7.97
CA HIS A 112 1.91 -1.44 -8.60
C HIS A 112 3.07 -1.38 -9.60
N ALA A 113 4.22 -1.95 -9.25
CA ALA A 113 5.40 -1.95 -10.10
C ALA A 113 5.23 -2.78 -11.38
N ARG A 114 4.58 -3.95 -11.29
CA ARG A 114 4.54 -4.93 -12.39
C ARG A 114 3.25 -4.92 -13.19
N SER A 115 2.19 -4.32 -12.67
CA SER A 115 0.87 -4.30 -13.31
C SER A 115 0.39 -2.88 -13.57
N TRP A 116 0.22 -2.07 -12.52
CA TRP A 116 -0.33 -0.71 -12.63
C TRP A 116 0.60 0.25 -13.39
N LEU A 117 1.91 0.23 -13.10
CA LEU A 117 2.87 1.15 -13.72
C LEU A 117 3.01 0.90 -15.23
N PRO A 118 3.16 -0.35 -15.73
CA PRO A 118 3.13 -0.63 -17.16
C PRO A 118 1.80 -0.29 -17.84
N ALA A 119 0.66 -0.53 -17.17
CA ALA A 119 -0.66 -0.18 -17.67
C ALA A 119 -0.79 1.31 -17.98
N ARG A 120 -0.13 2.16 -17.18
CA ARG A 120 -0.10 3.61 -17.39
C ARG A 120 0.42 4.00 -18.77
N SER A 121 1.46 3.34 -19.28
CA SER A 121 2.02 3.63 -20.61
C SER A 121 1.02 3.31 -21.73
N ILE A 122 0.23 2.25 -21.58
CA ILE A 122 -0.82 1.87 -22.52
C ILE A 122 -1.91 2.96 -22.54
N VAL A 123 -2.41 3.37 -21.37
CA VAL A 123 -3.44 4.40 -21.26
C VAL A 123 -2.96 5.74 -21.83
N MET A 124 -1.70 6.13 -21.56
CA MET A 124 -1.11 7.35 -22.12
C MET A 124 -1.09 7.31 -23.65
N GLN A 125 -0.63 6.21 -24.24
CA GLN A 125 -0.61 6.06 -25.68
C GLN A 125 -2.02 6.14 -26.29
N CYS A 126 -3.00 5.46 -25.69
CA CYS A 126 -4.38 5.51 -26.15
C CYS A 126 -4.95 6.94 -26.05
N LEU A 127 -4.59 7.68 -25.01
CA LEU A 127 -4.98 9.08 -24.87
C LEU A 127 -4.35 9.94 -25.98
N GLU A 128 -3.07 9.75 -26.30
CA GLU A 128 -2.40 10.47 -27.38
C GLU A 128 -2.98 10.14 -28.77
N GLU A 129 -3.37 8.88 -28.99
CA GLU A 129 -3.93 8.40 -30.24
C GLU A 129 -5.44 8.60 -30.39
N ARG A 130 -6.13 9.13 -29.37
CA ARG A 130 -7.60 9.24 -29.35
C ARG A 130 -8.18 9.95 -30.57
N PHE A 131 -7.52 10.99 -31.07
CA PHE A 131 -7.95 11.73 -32.26
C PHE A 131 -7.85 10.93 -33.58
N LYS A 132 -7.05 9.86 -33.60
CA LYS A 132 -6.99 8.91 -34.73
C LYS A 132 -8.19 7.96 -34.74
N THR A 133 -8.73 7.67 -33.56
CA THR A 133 -9.90 6.79 -33.38
C THR A 133 -11.18 7.58 -33.59
N ASP A 134 -11.23 8.78 -33.03
CA ASP A 134 -12.40 9.65 -33.00
C ASP A 134 -11.96 11.11 -33.16
N PRO A 135 -12.40 11.83 -34.21
CA PRO A 135 -12.01 13.22 -34.44
C PRO A 135 -12.36 14.20 -33.31
N SER A 136 -13.41 13.93 -32.49
CA SER A 136 -13.70 14.78 -31.32
C SER A 136 -12.72 14.54 -30.16
N GLY A 137 -12.13 13.34 -30.11
CA GLY A 137 -11.21 12.90 -29.06
C GLY A 137 -11.90 12.54 -27.75
N GLU A 138 -13.23 12.36 -27.76
CA GLU A 138 -14.01 11.93 -26.60
C GLU A 138 -13.94 10.41 -26.42
N ILE A 139 -13.69 9.68 -27.52
CA ILE A 139 -13.55 8.23 -27.51
C ILE A 139 -12.08 7.85 -27.65
N MET A 140 -11.61 6.95 -26.79
CA MET A 140 -10.29 6.32 -26.89
C MET A 140 -10.42 4.80 -27.00
N GLU A 141 -9.62 4.18 -27.86
CA GLU A 141 -9.56 2.73 -28.03
C GLU A 141 -8.37 2.14 -27.26
N LEU A 142 -8.66 1.21 -26.34
CA LEU A 142 -7.64 0.39 -25.68
C LEU A 142 -7.33 -0.83 -26.56
N LYS A 143 -6.22 -0.76 -27.31
CA LYS A 143 -5.78 -1.84 -28.20
C LYS A 143 -5.36 -3.11 -27.46
N ASN A 144 -4.88 -2.95 -26.23
CA ASN A 144 -4.55 -4.03 -25.32
C ASN A 144 -5.31 -3.82 -24.02
N PHE A 145 -5.79 -4.91 -23.41
CA PHE A 145 -6.34 -4.86 -22.07
C PHE A 145 -5.24 -4.46 -21.07
N CYS A 146 -5.54 -3.51 -20.18
CA CYS A 146 -4.73 -3.18 -19.03
C CYS A 146 -5.62 -2.96 -17.79
N PRO A 147 -5.18 -3.40 -16.59
CA PRO A 147 -5.92 -3.24 -15.35
C PRO A 147 -5.93 -1.80 -14.82
#